data_AF-A0A2E8DXF4-F1
#
_entry.id   AF-A0A2E8DXF4-F1
#
_cell.length_a   1.000
_cell.length_b   1.000
_cell.length_c   1.000
_cell.angle_alpha   90.00
_cell.angle_beta   90.00
_cell.angle_gamma   90.00
#
_symmetry.space_group_name_H-M   'P 1'
#
loop_
_entity.id
_entity.type
_entity.pdbx_description
1 polymer ?
#
loop_
_entity_poly.entity_id
_entity_poly.type
_entity_poly.pdbx_seq_one_letter_code
_entity_poly.pdbx_strand_id
1 'polypeptide(L)'
;MFKILSGQKYRNMLSEQKQLQERYHELEKEIKTLAEEKEQLLETKLEQEEELEERSTSLIELSENYKGLQSKLSEIEERTKENIDSVVDETIKGLGLNRTQIEKLRADRKDLIQLYINKLYSLARHFAMSSRGMEKNRGLFVVLADYRNMAGENFSEFHDGQVEHLDQGKYKGIDYLPHIFSTKVNEVLAFMGEKTFLRDETGKVTGHEERDGALLIDLQGVAFRTCMMVEGVRTYRVYDKVERLTKGSARHNAALYASSLEEVMAAIVVSEETSEVTLFIDGQFVKSFDPLSNSETSRDTDGNFIQTESDIKVIEAVETETETETETIVSEEDYTTT
;
A
#
# COMPACT_ATOMS: atom_id res chain seq x y z
N MET A 1 81.87 76.11 21.33
CA MET A 1 80.74 76.88 20.78
C MET A 1 79.46 76.10 21.09
N PHE A 2 78.77 76.44 22.19
CA PHE A 2 77.56 75.75 22.60
C PHE A 2 76.40 76.24 21.71
N LYS A 3 75.74 75.34 20.97
CA LYS A 3 74.49 75.67 20.27
C LYS A 3 73.41 75.86 21.33
N ILE A 4 73.15 77.11 21.72
CA ILE A 4 72.07 77.47 22.63
C ILE A 4 70.76 77.19 21.87
N LEU A 5 70.05 76.15 22.29
CA LEU A 5 68.70 75.86 21.80
C LEU A 5 67.82 77.08 22.06
N SER A 6 67.08 77.54 21.03
CA SER A 6 66.09 78.59 21.24
C SER A 6 65.06 78.09 22.26
N GLY A 7 64.58 78.98 23.14
CA GLY A 7 63.62 78.61 24.19
C GLY A 7 62.31 77.99 23.67
N GLN A 8 62.04 78.10 22.37
CA GLN A 8 60.94 77.41 21.69
C GLN A 8 61.30 75.97 21.32
N LYS A 9 62.50 75.69 20.80
CA LYS A 9 62.97 74.32 20.54
C LYS A 9 63.11 73.49 21.82
N TYR A 10 63.57 74.10 22.91
CA TYR A 10 63.65 73.43 24.22
C TYR A 10 62.26 73.04 24.75
N ARG A 11 61.28 73.94 24.63
CA ARG A 11 59.88 73.65 25.02
C ARG A 11 59.24 72.55 24.16
N ASN A 12 59.52 72.52 22.85
CA ASN A 12 59.04 71.47 21.97
C ASN A 12 59.66 70.10 22.30
N MET A 13 60.97 70.02 22.59
CA MET A 13 61.58 68.76 23.03
C MET A 13 61.03 68.27 24.37
N LEU A 14 60.76 69.18 25.32
CA LEU A 14 60.11 68.82 26.59
C LEU A 14 58.70 68.28 26.37
N SER A 15 57.91 68.85 25.44
CA SER A 15 56.58 68.31 25.12
C SER A 15 56.66 66.96 24.42
N GLU A 16 57.59 66.79 23.48
CA GLU A 16 57.84 65.49 22.81
C GLU A 16 58.30 64.42 23.80
N GLN A 17 59.19 64.77 24.75
CA GLN A 17 59.63 63.86 25.79
C GLN A 17 58.46 63.44 26.69
N LYS A 18 57.58 64.38 27.06
CA LYS A 18 56.38 64.09 27.84
C LYS A 18 55.41 63.18 27.07
N GLN A 19 55.16 63.46 25.79
CA GLN A 19 54.33 62.63 24.93
C GLN A 19 54.91 61.22 24.74
N LEU A 20 56.22 61.09 24.59
CA LEU A 20 56.90 59.80 24.50
C LEU A 20 56.80 59.01 25.81
N GLN A 21 56.89 59.67 26.97
CA GLN A 21 56.70 59.03 28.27
C GLN A 21 55.27 58.54 28.48
N GLU A 22 54.28 59.37 28.12
CA GLU A 22 52.86 59.00 28.15
C GLU A 22 52.60 57.78 27.24
N ARG A 23 53.10 57.81 26.01
CA ARG A 23 52.97 56.71 25.04
C ARG A 23 53.69 55.43 25.48
N TYR A 24 54.85 55.57 26.15
CA TYR A 24 55.55 54.43 26.72
C TYR A 24 54.74 53.78 27.85
N HIS A 25 54.12 54.58 28.73
CA HIS A 25 53.22 54.06 29.76
C HIS A 25 51.95 53.41 29.19
N GLU A 26 51.40 53.95 28.10
CA GLU A 26 50.26 53.34 27.39
C GLU A 26 50.64 51.97 26.80
N LEU A 27 51.79 51.88 26.12
CA LEU A 27 52.29 50.63 25.56
C LEU A 27 52.64 49.60 26.64
N GLU A 28 53.21 50.01 27.78
CA GLU A 28 53.45 49.10 28.90
C GLU A 28 52.16 48.52 29.47
N LYS A 29 51.10 49.33 29.55
CA LYS A 29 49.76 48.84 29.95
C LYS A 29 49.20 47.86 28.93
N GLU A 30 49.30 48.17 27.64
CA GLU A 30 48.80 47.33 26.55
C GLU A 30 49.55 45.99 26.46
N ILE A 31 50.87 46.01 26.65
CA ILE A 31 51.67 44.78 26.73
C ILE A 31 51.22 43.91 27.91
N LYS A 32 50.92 44.54 29.05
CA LYS A 32 50.45 43.81 30.24
C LYS A 32 49.09 43.17 30.00
N THR A 33 48.13 43.90 29.42
CA THR A 33 46.81 43.35 29.10
C THR A 33 46.89 42.22 28.08
N LEU A 34 47.70 42.38 27.02
CA LEU A 34 47.89 41.33 26.02
C LEU A 34 48.59 40.08 26.59
N ALA A 35 49.48 40.24 27.57
CA ALA A 35 50.09 39.11 28.26
C ALA A 35 49.06 38.32 29.10
N GLU A 36 48.17 39.03 29.82
CA GLU A 36 47.07 38.43 30.58
C GLU A 36 46.06 37.71 29.65
N GLU A 37 45.67 38.33 28.53
CA GLU A 37 44.79 37.69 27.54
C GLU A 37 45.40 36.44 26.91
N LYS A 38 46.70 36.47 26.61
CA LYS A 38 47.42 35.30 26.07
C LYS A 38 47.42 34.14 27.06
N GLU A 39 47.59 34.41 28.35
CA GLU A 39 47.58 33.39 29.40
C GLU A 39 46.19 32.75 29.53
N GLN A 40 45.13 33.56 29.55
CA GLN A 40 43.74 33.06 29.55
C GLN A 40 43.40 32.22 28.31
N LEU A 41 43.86 32.65 27.13
CA LEU A 41 43.67 31.89 25.89
C LEU A 41 44.41 30.55 25.90
N LEU A 42 45.60 30.49 26.48
CA LEU A 42 46.35 29.24 26.64
C LEU A 42 45.64 28.27 27.58
N GLU A 43 45.10 28.77 28.69
CA GLU A 43 44.31 27.98 29.64
C GLU A 43 43.04 27.43 28.98
N THR A 44 42.27 28.30 28.30
CA THR A 44 41.05 27.89 27.58
C THR A 44 41.36 26.86 26.48
N LYS A 45 42.50 27.01 25.78
CA LYS A 45 42.92 26.06 24.74
C LYS A 45 43.22 24.69 25.32
N LEU A 46 43.88 24.62 26.48
CA LEU A 46 44.19 23.37 27.16
C LEU A 46 42.91 22.66 27.60
N GLU A 47 41.96 23.39 28.21
CA GLU A 47 40.66 22.82 28.61
C GLU A 47 39.88 22.26 27.41
N GLN A 48 39.88 22.97 26.28
CA GLN A 48 39.22 22.51 25.05
C GLN A 48 39.90 21.27 24.45
N GLU A 49 41.23 21.18 24.51
CA GLU A 49 41.97 20.01 24.04
C GLU A 49 41.65 18.78 24.90
N GLU A 50 41.59 18.93 26.23
CA GLU A 50 41.19 17.86 27.15
C GLU A 50 39.73 17.40 26.89
N GLU A 51 38.78 18.32 26.73
CA GLU A 51 37.38 17.96 26.45
C GLU A 51 37.23 17.23 25.10
N LEU A 52 38.02 17.62 24.09
CA LEU A 52 38.02 16.95 22.79
C LEU A 52 38.60 15.54 22.87
N GLU A 53 39.63 15.30 23.68
CA GLU A 53 40.19 13.97 23.92
C GLU A 53 39.17 13.06 24.65
N GLU A 54 38.47 13.57 25.66
CA GLU A 54 37.40 12.84 26.36
C GLU A 54 36.22 12.49 25.44
N ARG A 55 35.81 13.42 24.56
CA ARG A 55 34.78 13.14 23.55
C ARG A 55 35.24 12.12 22.51
N SER A 56 36.50 12.21 22.09
CA SER A 56 37.09 11.28 21.12
C SER A 56 37.11 9.85 21.66
N THR A 57 37.54 9.67 22.91
CA THR A 57 37.54 8.36 23.60
C THR A 57 36.11 7.82 23.75
N SER A 58 35.16 8.66 24.18
CA SER A 58 33.74 8.28 24.29
C SER A 58 33.13 7.84 22.95
N LEU A 59 33.49 8.49 21.84
CA LEU A 59 33.03 8.13 20.50
C LEU A 59 33.62 6.81 20.00
N ILE A 60 34.89 6.53 20.35
CA ILE A 60 35.53 5.25 20.03
C ILE A 60 34.81 4.10 20.76
N GLU A 61 34.56 4.24 22.07
CA GLU A 61 33.83 3.24 22.85
C GLU A 61 32.40 3.02 22.30
N LEU A 62 31.70 4.10 21.94
CA LEU A 62 30.37 4.00 21.35
C LEU A 62 30.40 3.24 20.01
N SER A 63 31.39 3.51 19.16
CA SER A 63 31.59 2.83 17.88
C SER A 63 31.85 1.33 18.06
N GLU A 64 32.66 0.96 19.05
CA GLU A 64 32.91 -0.44 19.40
C GLU A 64 31.64 -1.14 19.91
N ASN A 65 30.86 -0.46 20.76
CA ASN A 65 29.56 -0.96 21.23
C ASN A 65 28.58 -1.18 20.08
N TYR A 66 28.49 -0.26 19.12
CA TYR A 66 27.65 -0.43 17.92
C TYR A 66 28.08 -1.64 17.10
N LYS A 67 29.39 -1.84 16.87
CA LYS A 67 29.90 -3.03 16.17
C LYS A 67 29.54 -4.32 16.91
N GLY A 68 29.66 -4.32 18.25
CA GLY A 68 29.27 -5.47 19.08
C GLY A 68 27.78 -5.78 18.99
N LEU A 69 26.92 -4.76 19.00
CA LEU A 69 25.47 -4.92 18.83
C LEU A 69 25.10 -5.43 17.44
N GLN A 70 25.77 -4.91 16.40
CA GLN A 70 25.57 -5.37 15.03
C GLN A 70 25.92 -6.85 14.87
N SER A 71 27.04 -7.31 15.45
CA SER A 71 27.42 -8.72 15.45
C SER A 71 26.37 -9.59 16.15
N LYS A 72 25.89 -9.18 17.33
CA LYS A 72 24.83 -9.90 18.06
C LYS A 72 23.53 -9.97 17.27
N LEU A 73 23.16 -8.89 16.57
CA LEU A 73 21.97 -8.86 15.73
C LEU A 73 22.10 -9.88 14.60
N SER A 74 23.24 -9.93 13.90
CA SER A 74 23.49 -10.93 12.87
C SER A 74 23.46 -12.36 13.42
N GLU A 75 24.04 -12.63 14.59
CA GLU A 75 23.97 -13.95 15.23
C GLU A 75 22.52 -14.36 15.58
N ILE A 76 21.71 -13.41 16.06
CA ILE A 76 20.28 -13.65 16.35
C ILE A 76 19.51 -13.94 15.06
N GLU A 77 19.77 -13.19 13.99
CA GLU A 77 19.14 -13.40 12.67
C GLU A 77 19.48 -14.76 12.08
N GLU A 78 20.75 -15.18 12.14
CA GLU A 78 21.17 -16.50 11.68
C GLU A 78 20.50 -17.61 12.52
N ARG A 79 20.55 -17.50 13.84
CA ARG A 79 19.94 -18.51 14.73
C ARG A 79 18.43 -18.58 14.58
N THR A 80 17.75 -17.45 14.39
CA THR A 80 16.30 -17.44 14.13
C THR A 80 15.98 -18.07 12.78
N LYS A 81 16.77 -17.80 11.74
CA LYS A 81 16.61 -18.45 10.43
C LYS A 81 16.80 -19.96 10.50
N GLU A 82 17.84 -20.43 11.19
CA GLU A 82 18.08 -21.87 11.41
C GLU A 82 16.92 -22.53 12.18
N ASN A 83 16.44 -21.88 13.24
CA ASN A 83 15.29 -22.38 14.00
C ASN A 83 14.02 -22.44 13.13
N ILE A 84 13.76 -21.41 12.32
CA ILE A 84 12.62 -21.39 11.39
C ILE A 84 12.75 -22.51 10.37
N ASP A 85 13.92 -22.67 9.75
CA ASP A 85 14.16 -23.73 8.77
C ASP A 85 13.98 -25.12 9.39
N SER A 86 14.45 -25.34 10.62
CA SER A 86 14.24 -26.59 11.35
C SER A 86 12.75 -26.86 11.61
N VAL A 87 12.00 -25.87 12.09
CA VAL A 87 10.55 -26.00 12.32
C VAL A 87 9.79 -26.26 11.02
N VAL A 88 10.18 -25.58 9.94
CA VAL A 88 9.61 -25.80 8.61
C VAL A 88 9.89 -27.22 8.14
N ASP A 89 11.13 -27.70 8.22
CA ASP A 89 11.51 -29.05 7.79
C ASP A 89 10.82 -30.14 8.63
N GLU A 90 10.67 -29.93 9.94
CA GLU A 90 9.87 -30.81 10.82
C GLU A 90 8.39 -30.83 10.42
N THR A 91 7.82 -29.66 10.11
CA THR A 91 6.43 -29.55 9.64
C THR A 91 6.24 -30.24 8.29
N ILE A 92 7.16 -30.05 7.35
CA ILE A 92 7.15 -30.71 6.03
C ILE A 92 7.17 -32.23 6.20
N LYS A 93 8.05 -32.75 7.08
CA LYS A 93 8.08 -34.18 7.43
C LYS A 93 6.78 -34.64 8.07
N GLY A 94 6.21 -33.86 8.99
CA GLY A 94 4.94 -34.16 9.64
C GLY A 94 3.75 -34.24 8.67
N LEU A 95 3.79 -33.46 7.58
CA LEU A 95 2.82 -33.52 6.49
C LEU A 95 3.07 -34.69 5.51
N GLY A 96 4.14 -35.46 5.69
CA GLY A 96 4.52 -36.55 4.78
C GLY A 96 4.98 -36.07 3.40
N LEU A 97 5.40 -34.81 3.30
CA LEU A 97 5.88 -34.18 2.06
C LEU A 97 7.40 -34.05 2.09
N ASN A 98 8.00 -33.83 0.93
CA ASN A 98 9.40 -33.41 0.80
C ASN A 98 9.51 -31.96 0.34
N ARG A 99 10.71 -31.38 0.45
CA ARG A 99 10.97 -29.96 0.13
C ARG A 99 10.62 -29.61 -1.31
N THR A 100 10.91 -30.51 -2.26
CA THR A 100 10.57 -30.34 -3.69
C THR A 100 9.06 -30.32 -3.93
N GLN A 101 8.29 -31.15 -3.23
CA GLN A 101 6.82 -31.14 -3.30
C GLN A 101 6.26 -29.83 -2.75
N ILE A 102 6.83 -29.30 -1.67
CA ILE A 102 6.41 -28.01 -1.09
C ILE A 102 6.76 -26.85 -2.03
N GLU A 103 7.95 -26.86 -2.63
CA GLU A 103 8.34 -25.88 -3.65
C GLU A 103 7.39 -25.92 -4.85
N LYS A 104 7.02 -27.13 -5.31
CA LYS A 104 6.02 -27.30 -6.35
C LYS A 104 4.66 -26.76 -5.94
N LEU A 105 4.16 -27.07 -4.73
CA LEU A 105 2.89 -26.54 -4.22
C LEU A 105 2.90 -25.01 -4.10
N ARG A 106 4.04 -24.40 -3.76
CA ARG A 106 4.20 -22.95 -3.74
C ARG A 106 4.14 -22.35 -5.15
N ALA A 107 4.79 -22.99 -6.13
CA ALA A 107 4.71 -22.59 -7.52
C ALA A 107 3.28 -22.72 -8.07
N ASP A 108 2.65 -23.89 -7.86
CA ASP A 108 1.27 -24.16 -8.26
C ASP A 108 0.29 -23.15 -7.62
N ARG A 109 0.49 -22.78 -6.34
CA ARG A 109 -0.29 -21.71 -5.67
C ARG A 109 -0.10 -20.36 -6.34
N LYS A 110 1.13 -19.99 -6.72
CA LYS A 110 1.40 -18.71 -7.40
C LYS A 110 0.70 -18.66 -8.77
N ASP A 111 0.74 -19.77 -9.51
CA ASP A 111 0.08 -19.87 -10.81
C ASP A 111 -1.45 -19.81 -10.67
N LEU A 112 -2.02 -20.46 -9.64
CA LEU A 112 -3.44 -20.38 -9.32
C LEU A 112 -3.89 -18.95 -8.98
N ILE A 113 -3.13 -18.25 -8.13
CA ILE A 113 -3.40 -16.85 -7.79
C ILE A 113 -3.41 -16.00 -9.06
N GLN A 114 -2.40 -16.14 -9.92
CA GLN A 114 -2.33 -15.38 -11.16
C GLN A 114 -3.51 -15.68 -12.11
N LEU A 115 -3.90 -16.95 -12.22
CA LEU A 115 -5.09 -17.35 -12.99
C LEU A 115 -6.35 -16.67 -12.46
N TYR A 116 -6.52 -16.62 -11.13
CA TYR A 116 -7.69 -16.01 -10.49
C TYR A 116 -7.69 -14.50 -10.68
N ILE A 117 -6.55 -13.83 -10.49
CA ILE A 117 -6.40 -12.39 -10.76
C ILE A 117 -6.80 -12.09 -12.22
N ASN A 118 -6.28 -12.85 -13.18
CA ASN A 118 -6.60 -12.67 -14.60
C ASN A 118 -8.10 -12.88 -14.87
N LYS A 119 -8.70 -13.91 -14.29
CA LYS A 119 -10.13 -14.21 -14.44
C LYS A 119 -11.00 -13.12 -13.84
N LEU A 120 -10.70 -12.68 -12.61
CA LEU A 120 -11.44 -11.61 -11.93
C LEU A 120 -11.32 -10.29 -12.67
N TYR A 121 -10.13 -9.94 -13.15
CA TYR A 121 -9.91 -8.75 -13.96
C TYR A 121 -10.70 -8.83 -15.28
N SER A 122 -10.74 -9.99 -15.93
CA SER A 122 -11.57 -10.21 -17.12
C SER A 122 -13.08 -10.06 -16.83
N LEU A 123 -13.56 -10.59 -15.70
CA LEU A 123 -14.95 -10.42 -15.27
C LEU A 123 -15.29 -8.95 -14.99
N ALA A 124 -14.39 -8.22 -14.32
CA ALA A 124 -14.55 -6.79 -14.06
C ALA A 124 -14.59 -5.96 -15.36
N ARG A 125 -13.76 -6.30 -16.36
CA ARG A 125 -13.82 -5.70 -17.70
C ARG A 125 -15.16 -5.96 -18.38
N HIS A 126 -15.66 -7.19 -18.31
CA HIS A 126 -16.97 -7.53 -18.87
C HIS A 126 -18.09 -6.73 -18.18
N PHE A 127 -18.06 -6.66 -16.84
CA PHE A 127 -18.99 -5.86 -16.05
C PHE A 127 -18.98 -4.37 -16.42
N ALA A 128 -17.78 -3.78 -16.60
CA ALA A 128 -17.63 -2.40 -17.02
C ALA A 128 -18.21 -2.15 -18.42
N MET A 129 -17.96 -3.07 -19.35
CA MET A 129 -18.51 -3.01 -20.72
C MET A 129 -20.03 -3.14 -20.74
N SER A 130 -20.61 -4.06 -19.95
CA SER A 130 -22.07 -4.22 -19.84
C SER A 130 -22.75 -3.02 -19.16
N SER A 131 -22.05 -2.34 -18.25
CA SER A 131 -22.58 -1.18 -17.55
C SER A 131 -22.64 0.09 -18.42
N ARG A 132 -21.90 0.12 -19.54
CA ARG A 132 -21.85 1.26 -20.48
C ARG A 132 -23.21 1.64 -21.09
N GLY A 133 -24.16 0.70 -21.13
CA GLY A 133 -25.51 0.91 -21.64
C GLY A 133 -26.52 1.43 -20.61
N MET A 134 -26.13 1.59 -19.34
CA MET A 134 -27.03 2.00 -18.27
C MET A 134 -27.03 3.52 -18.06
N GLU A 135 -28.13 4.09 -17.56
CA GLU A 135 -28.24 5.54 -17.27
C GLU A 135 -27.21 6.03 -16.23
N LYS A 136 -26.70 5.12 -15.38
CA LYS A 136 -25.59 5.35 -14.45
C LYS A 136 -24.69 4.13 -14.45
N ASN A 137 -23.37 4.33 -14.55
CA ASN A 137 -22.42 3.23 -14.40
C ASN A 137 -22.47 2.70 -12.96
N ARG A 138 -22.34 1.39 -12.81
CA ARG A 138 -22.25 0.74 -11.50
C ARG A 138 -20.79 0.63 -11.07
N GLY A 139 -20.56 0.79 -9.77
CA GLY A 139 -19.26 0.58 -9.14
C GLY A 139 -19.09 -0.89 -8.79
N LEU A 140 -17.87 -1.37 -8.90
CA LEU A 140 -17.52 -2.70 -8.41
C LEU A 140 -16.19 -2.62 -7.65
N PHE A 141 -16.11 -3.31 -6.53
CA PHE A 141 -14.88 -3.49 -5.78
C PHE A 141 -14.74 -4.97 -5.42
N VAL A 142 -13.74 -5.63 -5.98
CA VAL A 142 -13.45 -7.06 -5.78
C VAL A 142 -12.11 -7.22 -5.10
N VAL A 143 -12.05 -8.10 -4.11
CA VAL A 143 -10.83 -8.45 -3.37
C VAL A 143 -10.62 -9.95 -3.46
N LEU A 144 -9.45 -10.37 -3.95
CA LEU A 144 -8.97 -11.75 -3.85
C LEU A 144 -8.16 -11.87 -2.57
N ALA A 145 -8.64 -12.65 -1.60
CA ALA A 145 -8.02 -12.78 -0.29
C ALA A 145 -7.74 -14.24 0.08
N ASP A 146 -6.72 -14.47 0.89
CA ASP A 146 -6.51 -15.75 1.57
C ASP A 146 -7.31 -15.74 2.87
N TYR A 147 -8.50 -16.35 2.85
CA TYR A 147 -9.41 -16.41 4.00
C TYR A 147 -8.72 -16.90 5.30
N ARG A 148 -7.70 -17.76 5.20
CA ARG A 148 -6.95 -18.26 6.36
C ARG A 148 -6.18 -17.16 7.08
N ASN A 149 -5.75 -16.15 6.34
CA ASN A 149 -5.03 -15.00 6.86
C ASN A 149 -5.97 -13.87 7.33
N MET A 150 -7.27 -13.98 7.04
CA MET A 150 -8.28 -13.03 7.49
C MET A 150 -8.86 -13.34 8.88
N ALA A 151 -8.62 -14.55 9.42
CA ALA A 151 -9.18 -14.99 10.70
C ALA A 151 -8.18 -14.83 11.86
N GLY A 152 -8.59 -14.14 12.94
CA GLY A 152 -7.84 -14.03 14.21
C GLY A 152 -7.40 -12.61 14.56
N GLU A 153 -6.41 -12.47 15.46
CA GLU A 153 -5.80 -11.19 15.85
C GLU A 153 -4.93 -10.57 14.73
N ASN A 154 -4.76 -11.29 13.61
CA ASN A 154 -3.89 -10.93 12.49
C ASN A 154 -4.51 -9.94 11.50
N PHE A 155 -5.31 -8.98 12.00
CA PHE A 155 -5.87 -7.85 11.27
C PHE A 155 -6.97 -8.20 10.25
N SER A 156 -8.21 -7.84 10.58
CA SER A 156 -9.31 -7.73 9.62
C SER A 156 -9.83 -6.30 9.66
N GLU A 157 -9.21 -5.40 8.88
CA GLU A 157 -9.73 -4.04 8.57
C GLU A 157 -11.03 -4.08 7.73
N PHE A 158 -11.51 -5.30 7.46
CA PHE A 158 -12.80 -5.59 6.88
C PHE A 158 -13.86 -5.61 7.99
N HIS A 159 -14.67 -4.56 8.06
CA HIS A 159 -15.67 -4.40 9.11
C HIS A 159 -17.00 -5.05 8.72
N ASP A 160 -17.61 -5.76 9.67
CA ASP A 160 -18.89 -6.47 9.51
C ASP A 160 -20.12 -5.53 9.46
N GLY A 161 -19.95 -4.24 9.16
CA GLY A 161 -20.98 -3.21 9.33
C GLY A 161 -22.27 -3.45 8.54
N GLN A 162 -22.22 -4.18 7.42
CA GLN A 162 -23.36 -4.55 6.56
C GLN A 162 -23.10 -5.90 5.85
N VAL A 163 -22.73 -6.95 6.58
CA VAL A 163 -22.52 -8.28 5.97
C VAL A 163 -23.86 -8.83 5.47
N GLU A 164 -24.09 -8.75 4.18
CA GLU A 164 -24.98 -9.69 3.52
C GLU A 164 -24.14 -10.92 3.16
N HIS A 165 -24.42 -12.04 3.81
CA HIS A 165 -24.02 -13.32 3.27
C HIS A 165 -24.75 -13.50 1.96
N LEU A 166 -24.01 -13.68 0.86
CA LEU A 166 -24.59 -14.14 -0.40
C LEU A 166 -25.50 -15.32 -0.09
N ASP A 167 -26.76 -15.26 -0.53
CA ASP A 167 -27.67 -16.38 -0.43
C ASP A 167 -27.04 -17.57 -1.14
N GLN A 168 -26.49 -18.50 -0.35
CA GLN A 168 -25.84 -19.71 -0.85
C GLN A 168 -26.82 -20.56 -1.68
N GLY A 169 -28.14 -20.34 -1.53
CA GLY A 169 -29.16 -20.90 -2.40
C GLY A 169 -28.92 -20.64 -3.89
N LYS A 170 -28.32 -19.49 -4.27
CA LYS A 170 -27.94 -19.21 -5.66
C LYS A 170 -26.86 -20.16 -6.20
N TYR A 171 -25.96 -20.64 -5.34
CA TYR A 171 -24.87 -21.54 -5.71
C TYR A 171 -25.17 -23.02 -5.42
N LYS A 172 -26.39 -23.35 -4.98
CA LYS A 172 -26.82 -24.71 -4.71
C LYS A 172 -26.47 -25.66 -5.87
N GLY A 173 -25.68 -26.69 -5.57
CA GLY A 173 -25.17 -27.69 -6.52
C GLY A 173 -23.74 -27.42 -7.02
N ILE A 174 -23.20 -26.23 -6.78
CA ILE A 174 -21.81 -25.85 -7.08
C ILE A 174 -21.14 -25.14 -5.89
N ASP A 175 -21.67 -25.33 -4.68
CA ASP A 175 -21.30 -24.60 -3.46
C ASP A 175 -19.81 -24.71 -3.07
N TYR A 176 -19.13 -25.75 -3.57
CA TYR A 176 -17.72 -26.03 -3.33
C TYR A 176 -16.85 -25.88 -4.58
N LEU A 177 -17.44 -25.49 -5.71
CA LEU A 177 -16.69 -25.26 -6.94
C LEU A 177 -16.27 -23.80 -7.04
N PRO A 178 -15.18 -23.48 -7.75
CA PRO A 178 -14.77 -22.10 -7.97
C PRO A 178 -15.85 -21.27 -8.68
N HIS A 179 -16.60 -20.46 -7.93
CA HIS A 179 -17.70 -19.63 -8.41
C HIS A 179 -17.27 -18.70 -9.54
N ILE A 180 -16.03 -18.20 -9.52
CA ILE A 180 -15.47 -17.30 -10.55
C ILE A 180 -15.47 -17.87 -11.98
N PHE A 181 -15.60 -19.19 -12.16
CA PHE A 181 -15.73 -19.83 -13.47
C PHE A 181 -17.17 -20.18 -13.83
N SER A 182 -18.11 -20.00 -12.90
CA SER A 182 -19.54 -20.17 -13.15
C SER A 182 -20.14 -18.93 -13.81
N THR A 183 -21.16 -19.12 -14.65
CA THR A 183 -21.96 -18.02 -15.21
C THR A 183 -22.70 -17.24 -14.13
N LYS A 184 -23.03 -17.89 -13.01
CA LYS A 184 -23.70 -17.29 -11.85
C LYS A 184 -22.89 -16.17 -11.19
N VAL A 185 -21.56 -16.14 -11.37
CA VAL A 185 -20.74 -15.05 -10.81
C VAL A 185 -21.13 -13.70 -11.39
N ASN A 186 -21.60 -13.65 -12.64
CA ASN A 186 -22.03 -12.40 -13.26
C ASN A 186 -23.25 -11.81 -12.54
N GLU A 187 -24.15 -12.65 -12.02
CA GLU A 187 -25.30 -12.20 -11.23
C GLU A 187 -24.84 -11.60 -9.89
N VAL A 188 -23.81 -12.18 -9.27
CA VAL A 188 -23.21 -11.64 -8.04
C VAL A 188 -22.48 -10.33 -8.30
N LEU A 189 -21.78 -10.20 -9.42
CA LEU A 189 -21.16 -8.93 -9.80
C LEU A 189 -22.20 -7.87 -10.13
N ALA A 190 -23.28 -8.23 -10.85
CA ALA A 190 -24.39 -7.34 -11.17
C ALA A 190 -25.14 -6.84 -9.93
N PHE A 191 -25.21 -7.68 -8.89
CA PHE A 191 -25.79 -7.33 -7.60
C PHE A 191 -24.99 -6.22 -6.88
N MET A 192 -23.67 -6.16 -7.07
CA MET A 192 -22.84 -5.10 -6.51
C MET A 192 -23.12 -3.76 -7.21
N GLY A 193 -23.34 -2.70 -6.44
CA GLY A 193 -23.65 -1.37 -6.97
C GLY A 193 -25.08 -1.22 -7.52
N GLU A 194 -25.97 -2.20 -7.31
CA GLU A 194 -27.37 -2.07 -7.65
C GLU A 194 -28.10 -1.12 -6.68
N LYS A 195 -28.89 -0.20 -7.24
CA LYS A 195 -29.75 0.72 -6.48
C LYS A 195 -31.13 0.09 -6.29
N THR A 196 -31.37 -0.41 -5.09
CA THR A 196 -32.64 -1.03 -4.71
C THR A 196 -33.56 0.04 -4.11
N PHE A 197 -34.76 0.22 -4.66
CA PHE A 197 -35.74 1.17 -4.11
C PHE A 197 -36.55 0.50 -3.00
N LEU A 198 -36.44 1.02 -1.78
CA LEU A 198 -37.29 0.60 -0.68
C LEU A 198 -38.69 1.18 -0.88
N ARG A 199 -39.71 0.32 -0.87
CA ARG A 199 -41.11 0.71 -1.02
C ARG A 199 -41.88 0.35 0.24
N ASP A 200 -42.78 1.23 0.67
CA ASP A 200 -43.72 0.92 1.75
C ASP A 200 -44.83 -0.03 1.29
N GLU A 201 -45.70 -0.42 2.23
CA GLU A 201 -46.88 -1.27 1.99
C GLU A 201 -47.86 -0.66 0.96
N THR A 202 -47.73 0.64 0.66
CA THR A 202 -48.54 1.34 -0.36
C THR A 202 -47.86 1.39 -1.73
N GLY A 203 -46.65 0.82 -1.86
CA GLY A 203 -45.84 0.81 -3.08
C GLY A 203 -45.09 2.11 -3.36
N LYS A 204 -45.15 3.09 -2.44
CA LYS A 204 -44.46 4.38 -2.54
C LYS A 204 -43.00 4.22 -2.11
N VAL A 205 -42.10 4.81 -2.88
CA VAL A 205 -40.65 4.77 -2.59
C VAL A 205 -40.37 5.57 -1.32
N THR A 206 -39.91 4.89 -0.28
CA THR A 206 -39.56 5.46 1.04
C THR A 206 -38.06 5.66 1.21
N GLY A 207 -37.26 5.02 0.38
CA GLY A 207 -35.80 5.14 0.41
C GLY A 207 -35.14 4.40 -0.75
N HIS A 208 -33.82 4.33 -0.69
CA HIS A 208 -33.02 3.55 -1.62
C HIS A 208 -31.80 3.01 -0.88
N GLU A 209 -31.46 1.76 -1.16
CA GLU A 209 -30.23 1.12 -0.71
C GLU A 209 -29.34 0.93 -1.93
N GLU A 210 -28.12 1.46 -1.86
CA GLU A 210 -27.06 1.14 -2.81
C GLU A 210 -26.19 0.07 -2.16
N ARG A 211 -26.03 -1.07 -2.85
CA ARG A 211 -25.22 -2.19 -2.36
C ARG A 211 -23.74 -1.85 -2.54
N ASP A 212 -23.23 -1.04 -1.62
CA ASP A 212 -21.85 -0.51 -1.62
C ASP A 212 -20.91 -1.39 -0.77
N GLY A 213 -19.61 -1.34 -1.09
CA GLY A 213 -18.57 -2.13 -0.43
C GLY A 213 -17.88 -3.16 -1.34
N ALA A 214 -17.09 -4.05 -0.73
CA ALA A 214 -16.27 -5.02 -1.43
C ALA A 214 -16.92 -6.40 -1.52
N LEU A 215 -16.72 -7.08 -2.65
CA LEU A 215 -16.94 -8.51 -2.84
C LEU A 215 -15.63 -9.25 -2.56
N LEU A 216 -15.65 -10.16 -1.59
CA LEU A 216 -14.48 -10.97 -1.24
C LEU A 216 -14.57 -12.36 -1.82
N ILE A 217 -13.47 -12.77 -2.44
CA ILE A 217 -13.30 -14.06 -3.11
C ILE A 217 -12.06 -14.72 -2.54
N ASP A 218 -12.17 -15.99 -2.18
CA ASP A 218 -11.05 -16.72 -1.58
C ASP A 218 -10.20 -17.46 -2.64
N LEU A 219 -9.15 -18.14 -2.18
CA LEU A 219 -8.30 -18.99 -3.04
C LEU A 219 -8.96 -20.29 -3.49
N GLN A 220 -10.18 -20.60 -3.03
CA GLN A 220 -11.02 -21.65 -3.62
C GLN A 220 -11.86 -21.10 -4.79
N GLY A 221 -11.83 -19.78 -5.02
CA GLY A 221 -12.58 -19.10 -6.05
C GLY A 221 -14.05 -18.90 -5.65
N VAL A 222 -14.35 -19.02 -4.35
CA VAL A 222 -15.69 -18.89 -3.79
C VAL A 222 -15.88 -17.45 -3.31
N ALA A 223 -16.96 -16.83 -3.78
CA ALA A 223 -17.43 -15.55 -3.25
C ALA A 223 -18.07 -15.79 -1.87
N PHE A 224 -17.46 -15.27 -0.80
CA PHE A 224 -17.86 -15.61 0.57
C PHE A 224 -18.42 -14.44 1.38
N ARG A 225 -18.15 -13.18 0.98
CA ARG A 225 -18.74 -11.97 1.60
C ARG A 225 -18.99 -10.88 0.56
N THR A 226 -20.08 -10.14 0.72
CA THR A 226 -20.44 -8.96 -0.08
C THR A 226 -20.66 -7.74 0.81
N CYS A 227 -20.62 -6.55 0.21
CA CYS A 227 -20.83 -5.27 0.90
C CYS A 227 -19.87 -5.04 2.08
N MET A 228 -18.66 -5.61 2.02
CA MET A 228 -17.67 -5.42 3.08
C MET A 228 -17.11 -4.01 3.04
N MET A 229 -17.11 -3.34 4.19
CA MET A 229 -16.45 -2.06 4.33
C MET A 229 -14.94 -2.29 4.50
N VAL A 230 -14.16 -1.62 3.67
CA VAL A 230 -12.69 -1.61 3.73
C VAL A 230 -12.28 -0.22 4.19
N GLU A 231 -11.68 -0.12 5.37
CA GLU A 231 -11.25 1.19 5.90
C GLU A 231 -10.09 1.77 5.06
N GLY A 232 -10.39 2.85 4.34
CA GLY A 232 -9.46 3.44 3.36
C GLY A 232 -8.49 4.51 3.89
N VAL A 233 -8.40 4.83 5.19
CA VAL A 233 -7.58 6.01 5.64
C VAL A 233 -7.09 5.95 7.11
N ARG A 234 -6.85 4.80 7.75
CA ARG A 234 -6.54 4.82 9.21
C ARG A 234 -5.29 4.10 9.72
N THR A 235 -4.58 3.35 8.89
CA THR A 235 -3.44 2.58 9.39
C THR A 235 -2.12 3.26 9.04
N TYR A 236 -1.47 3.86 10.06
CA TYR A 236 -0.07 4.31 10.06
C TYR A 236 0.95 3.21 9.66
N ARG A 237 0.49 2.00 9.33
CA ARG A 237 1.28 0.78 9.11
C ARG A 237 1.60 0.50 7.64
N VAL A 238 0.80 1.03 6.72
CA VAL A 238 0.94 0.77 5.27
C VAL A 238 1.17 2.04 4.45
N TYR A 239 1.22 3.22 5.09
CA TYR A 239 1.52 4.49 4.42
C TYR A 239 2.84 4.46 3.62
N ASP A 240 3.85 3.75 4.11
CA ASP A 240 5.16 3.64 3.43
C ASP A 240 5.19 2.51 2.36
N LYS A 241 4.17 1.64 2.34
CA LYS A 241 4.06 0.51 1.40
C LYS A 241 3.13 0.79 0.22
N VAL A 242 2.35 1.85 0.30
CA VAL A 242 1.27 2.16 -0.63
C VAL A 242 1.69 3.28 -1.57
N GLU A 243 1.47 3.08 -2.87
CA GLU A 243 1.71 4.09 -3.87
C GLU A 243 0.80 5.32 -3.67
N ARG A 244 1.29 6.53 -3.96
CA ARG A 244 0.43 7.71 -3.97
C ARG A 244 -0.35 7.81 -5.27
N LEU A 245 -1.65 7.52 -5.24
CA LEU A 245 -2.53 7.76 -6.39
C LEU A 245 -2.66 9.26 -6.68
N THR A 246 -2.50 9.61 -7.96
CA THR A 246 -2.72 10.98 -8.46
C THR A 246 -4.18 11.23 -8.83
N LYS A 247 -4.94 10.17 -9.13
CA LYS A 247 -6.35 10.17 -9.48
C LYS A 247 -7.01 8.89 -8.94
N GLY A 248 -8.29 8.97 -8.59
CA GLY A 248 -9.07 7.81 -8.12
C GLY A 248 -10.14 8.21 -7.11
N SER A 249 -11.21 7.41 -7.04
CA SER A 249 -12.29 7.58 -6.06
C SER A 249 -11.91 7.01 -4.69
N ALA A 250 -12.78 7.19 -3.69
CA ALA A 250 -12.60 6.57 -2.37
C ALA A 250 -12.41 5.04 -2.45
N ARG A 251 -13.09 4.36 -3.40
CA ARG A 251 -12.89 2.91 -3.64
C ARG A 251 -11.51 2.58 -4.18
N HIS A 252 -10.90 3.44 -5.00
CA HIS A 252 -9.54 3.22 -5.49
C HIS A 252 -8.52 3.30 -4.35
N ASN A 253 -8.67 4.27 -3.46
CA ASN A 253 -7.84 4.35 -2.27
C ASN A 253 -8.03 3.11 -1.37
N ALA A 254 -9.28 2.74 -1.08
CA ALA A 254 -9.58 1.54 -0.28
C ALA A 254 -8.99 0.26 -0.89
N ALA A 255 -9.08 0.09 -2.22
CA ALA A 255 -8.52 -1.04 -2.93
C ALA A 255 -6.99 -1.08 -2.89
N LEU A 256 -6.36 0.08 -3.07
CA LEU A 256 -4.92 0.21 -2.98
C LEU A 256 -4.41 -0.17 -1.58
N TYR A 257 -5.05 0.36 -0.52
CA TYR A 257 -4.72 -0.02 0.85
C TYR A 257 -4.99 -1.51 1.10
N ALA A 258 -6.14 -2.03 0.70
CA ALA A 258 -6.44 -3.45 0.83
C ALA A 258 -5.38 -4.32 0.16
N SER A 259 -4.95 -3.97 -1.06
CA SER A 259 -3.94 -4.72 -1.79
C SER A 259 -2.55 -4.75 -1.13
N SER A 260 -2.30 -3.88 -0.14
CA SER A 260 -1.04 -3.87 0.63
C SER A 260 -1.06 -4.77 1.87
N LEU A 261 -2.22 -5.36 2.19
CA LEU A 261 -2.39 -6.27 3.31
C LEU A 261 -1.92 -7.68 2.93
N GLU A 262 -1.34 -8.41 3.89
CA GLU A 262 -0.72 -9.72 3.63
C GLU A 262 -1.73 -10.81 3.25
N GLU A 263 -2.99 -10.64 3.67
CA GLU A 263 -4.10 -11.50 3.35
C GLU A 263 -4.70 -11.23 1.97
N VAL A 264 -4.41 -10.09 1.33
CA VAL A 264 -4.98 -9.72 0.03
C VAL A 264 -3.98 -9.98 -1.09
N MET A 265 -4.37 -10.82 -2.05
CA MET A 265 -3.52 -11.15 -3.20
C MET A 265 -3.71 -10.14 -4.35
N ALA A 266 -4.91 -9.54 -4.46
CA ALA A 266 -5.21 -8.50 -5.43
C ALA A 266 -6.50 -7.75 -5.06
N ALA A 267 -6.58 -6.50 -5.49
CA ALA A 267 -7.78 -5.68 -5.41
C ALA A 267 -8.12 -5.09 -6.79
N ILE A 268 -9.38 -5.17 -7.20
CA ILE A 268 -9.85 -4.69 -8.50
C ILE A 268 -11.02 -3.73 -8.29
N VAL A 269 -10.98 -2.57 -8.95
CA VAL A 269 -12.02 -1.56 -8.87
C VAL A 269 -12.57 -1.24 -10.25
N VAL A 270 -13.88 -1.11 -10.38
CA VAL A 270 -14.56 -0.51 -11.52
C VAL A 270 -15.15 0.82 -11.06
N SER A 271 -14.74 1.91 -11.72
CA SER A 271 -15.16 3.27 -11.40
C SER A 271 -16.61 3.55 -11.80
N GLU A 272 -17.41 4.11 -10.90
CA GLU A 272 -18.76 4.63 -11.25
C GLU A 272 -18.70 5.85 -12.16
N GLU A 273 -17.61 6.61 -12.12
CA GLU A 273 -17.49 7.85 -12.88
C GLU A 273 -17.04 7.58 -14.32
N THR A 274 -16.10 6.66 -14.50
CA THR A 274 -15.41 6.44 -15.78
C THR A 274 -15.59 5.04 -16.34
N SER A 275 -16.16 4.11 -15.58
CA SER A 275 -16.16 2.66 -15.89
C SER A 275 -14.77 2.05 -16.06
N GLU A 276 -13.70 2.80 -15.76
CA GLU A 276 -12.33 2.31 -15.80
C GLU A 276 -12.16 1.18 -14.78
N VAL A 277 -11.53 0.09 -15.23
CA VAL A 277 -11.22 -1.06 -14.41
C VAL A 277 -9.76 -0.98 -14.00
N THR A 278 -9.45 -0.92 -12.71
CA THR A 278 -8.07 -0.81 -12.21
C THR A 278 -7.71 -2.01 -11.34
N LEU A 279 -6.52 -2.56 -11.55
CA LEU A 279 -5.94 -3.66 -10.76
C LEU A 279 -4.80 -3.14 -9.87
N PHE A 280 -4.88 -3.49 -8.58
CA PHE A 280 -3.86 -3.24 -7.57
C PHE A 280 -3.34 -4.55 -6.97
N ILE A 281 -2.03 -4.64 -6.80
CA ILE A 281 -1.33 -5.76 -6.16
C ILE A 281 -0.21 -5.17 -5.30
N ASP A 282 -0.02 -5.71 -4.09
CA ASP A 282 1.03 -5.30 -3.15
C ASP A 282 1.09 -3.79 -2.89
N GLY A 283 -0.07 -3.12 -2.84
CA GLY A 283 -0.15 -1.67 -2.62
C GLY A 283 0.23 -0.81 -3.82
N GLN A 284 0.29 -1.37 -5.03
CA GLN A 284 0.74 -0.68 -6.24
C GLN A 284 -0.26 -0.79 -7.39
N PHE A 285 -0.28 0.23 -8.25
CA PHE A 285 -0.98 0.15 -9.53
C PHE A 285 -0.27 -0.84 -10.45
N VAL A 286 -1.02 -1.81 -10.98
CA VAL A 286 -0.52 -2.77 -11.97
C VAL A 286 -0.93 -2.37 -13.37
N LYS A 287 -2.25 -2.21 -13.59
CA LYS A 287 -2.83 -1.84 -14.88
C LYS A 287 -4.27 -1.36 -14.73
N SER A 288 -4.73 -0.63 -15.74
CA SER A 288 -6.13 -0.26 -15.90
C SER A 288 -6.65 -0.46 -17.31
N PHE A 289 -7.95 -0.67 -17.45
CA PHE A 289 -8.65 -0.81 -18.71
C PHE A 289 -9.74 0.25 -18.81
N ASP A 290 -9.69 1.05 -19.87
CA ASP A 290 -10.71 2.02 -20.20
C ASP A 290 -11.68 1.43 -21.25
N PRO A 291 -12.95 1.16 -20.88
CA PRO A 291 -13.95 0.60 -21.79
C PRO A 291 -14.41 1.59 -22.89
N LEU A 292 -14.18 2.90 -22.74
CA LEU A 292 -14.58 3.90 -23.73
C LEU A 292 -13.63 3.89 -24.93
N SER A 293 -12.32 3.91 -24.65
CA SER A 293 -11.26 3.88 -25.66
C SER A 293 -10.83 2.45 -26.04
N ASN A 294 -11.35 1.43 -25.35
CA ASN A 294 -10.92 0.02 -25.49
C ASN A 294 -9.39 -0.13 -25.38
N SER A 295 -8.81 0.54 -24.39
CA SER A 295 -7.36 0.56 -24.19
C SER A 295 -6.99 0.06 -22.80
N GLU A 296 -5.83 -0.58 -22.71
CA GLU A 296 -5.22 -1.00 -21.45
C GLU A 296 -3.97 -0.15 -21.19
N THR A 297 -3.92 0.46 -20.00
CA THR A 297 -2.77 1.20 -19.49
C THR A 297 -2.02 0.33 -18.48
N SER A 298 -0.71 0.20 -18.63
CA SER A 298 0.15 -0.55 -17.71
C SER A 298 1.50 0.16 -17.53
N ARG A 299 2.39 -0.38 -16.70
CA ARG A 299 3.75 0.14 -16.54
C ARG A 299 4.76 -0.66 -17.34
N ASP A 300 5.70 0.04 -17.96
CA ASP A 300 6.89 -0.58 -18.51
C ASP A 300 7.95 -0.85 -17.44
N THR A 301 9.09 -1.40 -17.87
CA THR A 301 10.24 -1.70 -16.99
C THR A 301 10.86 -0.46 -16.36
N ASP A 302 10.66 0.71 -16.97
CA ASP A 302 11.19 2.00 -16.52
C ASP A 302 10.17 2.75 -15.63
N GLY A 303 8.99 2.16 -15.40
CA GLY A 303 7.91 2.73 -14.59
C GLY A 303 7.04 3.75 -15.32
N ASN A 304 7.20 3.93 -16.63
CA ASN A 304 6.35 4.80 -17.42
C ASN A 304 5.03 4.12 -17.78
N PHE A 305 3.97 4.92 -17.88
CA PHE A 305 2.67 4.42 -18.31
C PHE A 305 2.67 4.20 -19.83
N ILE A 306 2.37 2.97 -20.25
CA ILE A 306 2.16 2.59 -21.64
C ILE A 306 0.69 2.23 -21.84
N GLN A 307 0.10 2.77 -22.91
CA GLN A 307 -1.26 2.47 -23.34
C GLN A 307 -1.22 1.58 -24.58
N THR A 308 -2.01 0.51 -24.58
CA THR A 308 -2.12 -0.46 -25.68
C THR A 308 -3.59 -0.69 -26.04
N GLU A 309 -3.88 -0.98 -27.31
CA GLU A 309 -5.23 -1.42 -27.70
C GLU A 309 -5.52 -2.78 -27.04
N SER A 310 -6.73 -2.93 -26.52
CA SER A 310 -7.10 -4.14 -25.79
C SER A 310 -7.84 -5.13 -26.70
N ASP A 311 -7.32 -6.35 -26.80
CA ASP A 311 -7.98 -7.47 -27.49
C ASP A 311 -9.11 -8.04 -26.62
N ILE A 312 -10.28 -7.40 -26.63
CA ILE A 312 -11.50 -8.03 -26.09
C ILE A 312 -12.14 -8.85 -27.20
N LYS A 313 -11.95 -10.17 -27.14
CA LYS A 313 -12.94 -11.08 -27.72
C LYS A 313 -14.14 -11.08 -26.80
N VAL A 314 -15.19 -10.38 -27.19
CA VAL A 314 -16.50 -10.48 -26.55
C VAL A 314 -16.85 -11.96 -26.54
N ILE A 315 -16.97 -12.56 -25.35
CA ILE A 315 -17.65 -13.85 -25.23
C ILE A 315 -19.12 -13.49 -25.43
N GLU A 316 -19.57 -13.54 -26.68
CA GLU A 316 -20.99 -13.46 -27.01
C GLU A 316 -21.66 -14.58 -26.21
N ALA A 317 -22.54 -14.18 -25.29
CA ALA A 317 -23.51 -15.09 -24.75
C ALA A 317 -24.23 -15.71 -25.94
N VAL A 318 -24.28 -17.05 -25.99
CA VAL A 318 -25.14 -17.78 -26.92
C VAL A 318 -26.52 -17.15 -26.79
N GLU A 319 -26.91 -16.38 -27.80
CA GLU A 319 -28.29 -15.95 -27.97
C GLU A 319 -29.10 -17.24 -27.97
N THR A 320 -29.91 -17.44 -26.93
CA THR A 320 -31.02 -18.36 -27.04
C THR A 320 -31.87 -17.81 -28.16
N GLU A 321 -31.72 -18.39 -29.34
CA GLU A 321 -32.66 -18.23 -30.43
C GLU A 321 -34.05 -18.41 -29.83
N THR A 322 -34.81 -17.32 -29.82
CA THR A 322 -36.24 -17.35 -29.63
C THR A 322 -36.81 -18.12 -30.81
N GLU A 323 -36.78 -19.45 -30.73
CA GLU A 323 -37.70 -20.28 -31.49
C GLU A 323 -39.09 -19.96 -30.93
N THR A 324 -39.84 -19.18 -31.70
CA THR A 324 -41.29 -19.14 -31.66
C THR A 324 -41.82 -20.55 -31.91
N GLU A 325 -41.82 -21.40 -30.89
CA GLU A 325 -42.62 -22.61 -30.88
C GLU A 325 -44.08 -22.20 -30.67
N THR A 326 -44.81 -22.34 -31.77
CA THR A 326 -46.25 -22.31 -31.85
C THR A 326 -46.89 -23.13 -30.74
N GLU A 327 -47.80 -22.48 -30.00
CA GLU A 327 -48.77 -23.11 -29.12
C GLU A 327 -49.33 -24.39 -29.74
N THR A 328 -48.98 -25.54 -29.15
CA THR A 328 -49.76 -26.76 -29.32
C THR A 328 -50.23 -27.17 -27.94
N ILE A 329 -51.45 -26.77 -27.62
CA ILE A 329 -52.20 -27.24 -26.45
C ILE A 329 -52.39 -28.74 -26.64
N VAL A 330 -51.70 -29.55 -25.82
CA VAL A 330 -52.03 -30.96 -25.62
C VAL A 330 -52.59 -31.08 -24.21
N SER A 331 -53.90 -31.25 -24.14
CA SER A 331 -54.67 -31.50 -22.93
C SER A 331 -54.25 -32.82 -22.28
N GLU A 332 -54.01 -32.77 -20.98
CA GLU A 332 -53.92 -33.94 -20.11
C GLU A 332 -55.28 -34.66 -19.97
N GLU A 333 -55.17 -35.92 -19.54
CA GLU A 333 -56.18 -36.81 -18.95
C GLU A 333 -56.98 -37.73 -19.90
N ASP A 334 -56.59 -39.01 -19.89
CA ASP A 334 -57.49 -40.08 -19.43
C ASP A 334 -56.68 -41.36 -19.13
N TYR A 335 -56.31 -41.57 -17.86
CA TYR A 335 -56.02 -42.89 -17.34
C TYR A 335 -57.31 -43.47 -16.77
N THR A 336 -58.01 -44.29 -17.56
CA THR A 336 -59.07 -45.16 -17.05
C THR A 336 -58.51 -46.51 -16.66
N THR A 337 -58.86 -46.89 -15.43
CA THR A 337 -58.65 -48.18 -14.80
C THR A 337 -59.44 -49.25 -15.54
N THR A 338 -58.82 -50.39 -15.89
CA THR A 338 -59.44 -51.72 -15.77
C THR A 338 -58.39 -52.82 -15.80
#